data_AF-A0A5R9FZP7-F1
#
_entry.id   AF-A0A5R9FZP7-F1
#
_cell.length_a   1.000
_cell.length_b   1.000
_cell.length_c   1.000
_cell.angle_alpha   90.00
_cell.angle_beta   90.00
_cell.angle_gamma   90.00
#
_symmetry.space_group_name_H-M   'P 1'
#
loop_
_entity.id
_entity.type
_entity.pdbx_description
1 polymer ?
#
loop_
_entity_poly.entity_id
_entity_poly.type
_entity_poly.pdbx_seq_one_letter_code
_entity_poly.pdbx_strand_id
1 'polypeptide(L)'
;MGPALVCCGVALVLWLLVLATSLPTAAQVPHWSAPWVGLDAIEALGLTATGILLLRRDPRRCLTAAATAALLVVDAWFDVLTSLPGTELATALAMAVGAELPLATLCAVLAVRSLPRQGLRHRAPSLP
;
A
#
# COMPACT_ATOMS: atom_id res chain seq x y z
N MET A 1 -2.32 16.35 -2.70
CA MET A 1 -1.98 15.02 -2.13
C MET A 1 -2.82 13.91 -2.74
N GLY A 2 -4.15 14.07 -2.91
CA GLY A 2 -5.00 13.06 -3.57
C GLY A 2 -4.60 12.68 -5.01
N PRO A 3 -4.30 13.64 -5.91
CA PRO A 3 -3.88 13.33 -7.28
C PRO A 3 -2.55 12.56 -7.35
N ALA A 4 -1.66 12.79 -6.38
CA ALA A 4 -0.37 12.10 -6.32
C ALA A 4 -0.53 10.61 -5.98
N LEU A 5 -1.44 10.26 -5.06
CA LEU A 5 -1.74 8.86 -4.73
C LEU A 5 -2.38 8.11 -5.91
N VAL A 6 -3.25 8.80 -6.66
CA VAL A 6 -3.85 8.24 -7.89
C VAL A 6 -2.77 8.04 -8.96
N CYS A 7 -1.89 9.03 -9.18
CA CYS A 7 -0.76 8.88 -10.10
C CYS A 7 0.19 7.76 -9.69
N CYS A 8 0.53 7.62 -8.40
CA CYS A 8 1.35 6.52 -7.90
C CYS A 8 0.67 5.17 -8.14
N GLY A 9 -0.63 5.04 -7.87
CA GLY A 9 -1.38 3.81 -8.16
C GLY A 9 -1.39 3.45 -9.64
N VAL A 10 -1.57 4.44 -10.53
CA VAL A 10 -1.51 4.21 -11.98
C VAL A 10 -0.09 3.85 -12.44
N ALA A 11 0.93 4.52 -11.90
CA ALA A 11 2.33 4.22 -12.22
C ALA A 11 2.72 2.80 -11.78
N LEU A 12 2.25 2.36 -10.62
CA LEU A 12 2.42 0.98 -10.14
C LEU A 12 1.76 -0.01 -11.09
N VAL A 13 0.50 0.20 -11.49
CA VAL A 13 -0.20 -0.67 -12.46
C VAL A 13 0.56 -0.78 -13.78
N LEU A 14 1.17 0.30 -14.25
CA LEU A 14 1.99 0.29 -15.46
C LEU A 14 3.31 -0.47 -15.27
N TRP A 15 3.96 -0.31 -14.12
CA TRP A 15 5.19 -1.05 -13.78
C TRP A 15 4.93 -2.56 -13.64
N LEU A 16 3.77 -2.95 -13.11
CA LEU A 16 3.34 -4.34 -12.99
C LEU A 16 3.14 -5.03 -14.33
N LEU A 17 2.60 -4.32 -15.33
CA LEU A 17 2.53 -4.82 -16.70
C LEU A 17 3.92 -5.10 -17.28
N VAL A 18 4.92 -4.28 -16.92
CA VAL A 18 6.31 -4.50 -17.32
C VAL A 18 6.90 -5.71 -16.59
N LEU A 19 6.70 -5.85 -15.27
CA LEU A 19 7.18 -7.02 -14.52
C LEU A 19 6.55 -8.32 -15.04
N ALA A 20 5.24 -8.36 -15.21
CA ALA A 20 4.51 -9.54 -15.68
C ALA A 20 4.98 -10.03 -17.05
N THR A 21 5.53 -9.13 -17.87
CA THR A 21 6.09 -9.46 -19.19
C THR A 21 7.60 -9.71 -19.17
N SER A 22 8.30 -9.35 -18.09
CA SER A 22 9.76 -9.38 -18.00
C SER A 22 10.32 -10.51 -17.13
N LEU A 23 9.54 -11.07 -16.19
CA LEU A 23 9.99 -12.17 -15.35
C LEU A 23 10.01 -13.50 -16.14
N PRO A 24 11.16 -14.19 -16.25
CA PRO A 24 11.23 -15.52 -16.84
C PRO A 24 10.39 -16.50 -16.02
N THR A 25 9.65 -17.38 -16.69
CA THR A 25 8.87 -18.48 -16.11
C THR A 25 9.80 -19.48 -15.39
N ALA A 26 10.38 -19.10 -14.26
CA ALA A 26 11.23 -19.95 -13.45
C ALA A 26 10.37 -20.67 -12.41
N ALA A 27 10.37 -22.00 -12.54
CA ALA A 27 9.69 -23.02 -11.74
C ALA A 27 8.24 -23.37 -12.13
N GLN A 28 8.05 -24.66 -12.37
CA GLN A 28 6.89 -25.34 -12.94
C GLN A 28 5.64 -25.34 -12.03
N VAL A 29 5.07 -24.17 -11.74
CA VAL A 29 3.74 -24.05 -11.12
C VAL A 29 2.84 -23.25 -12.05
N PRO A 30 1.73 -23.82 -12.53
CA PRO A 30 0.72 -23.02 -13.24
C PRO A 30 0.35 -21.81 -12.40
N HIS A 31 0.31 -20.62 -13.03
CA HIS A 31 -0.06 -19.36 -12.39
C HIS A 31 0.95 -18.80 -11.38
N TRP A 32 2.26 -19.05 -11.56
CA TRP A 32 3.30 -18.43 -10.72
C TRP A 32 3.04 -16.93 -10.58
N SER A 33 2.83 -16.13 -11.61
CA SER A 33 2.56 -14.68 -11.42
C SER A 33 1.24 -14.30 -10.69
N ALA A 34 0.29 -15.20 -10.48
CA ALA A 34 -1.06 -14.85 -10.01
C ALA A 34 -1.15 -14.36 -8.55
N PRO A 35 -0.42 -14.92 -7.56
CA PRO A 35 -0.41 -14.41 -6.19
C PRO A 35 0.13 -12.99 -6.08
N TRP A 36 1.21 -12.68 -6.82
CA TRP A 36 1.80 -11.34 -6.87
C TRP A 36 0.81 -10.32 -7.45
N VAL A 37 0.27 -10.60 -8.65
CA VAL A 37 -0.75 -9.75 -9.28
C VAL A 37 -1.99 -9.56 -8.40
N GLY A 38 -2.37 -10.58 -7.62
CA GLY A 38 -3.49 -10.52 -6.68
C GLY A 38 -3.21 -9.58 -5.50
N LEU A 39 -2.01 -9.66 -4.91
CA LEU A 39 -1.58 -8.78 -3.84
C LEU A 39 -1.57 -7.32 -4.31
N ASP A 40 -0.90 -7.07 -5.43
CA ASP A 40 -0.83 -5.76 -6.09
C ASP A 40 -2.21 -5.13 -6.35
N ALA A 41 -3.14 -5.94 -6.86
CA ALA A 41 -4.50 -5.47 -7.14
C ALA A 41 -5.22 -5.02 -5.86
N ILE A 42 -5.03 -5.73 -4.74
CA ILE A 42 -5.60 -5.37 -3.44
C ILE A 42 -4.95 -4.08 -2.92
N GLU A 43 -3.65 -3.88 -3.11
CA GLU A 43 -2.97 -2.64 -2.75
C GLU A 43 -3.46 -1.45 -3.56
N ALA A 44 -3.54 -1.61 -4.89
CA ALA A 44 -4.05 -0.59 -5.79
C ALA A 44 -5.50 -0.19 -5.43
N LEU A 45 -6.34 -1.17 -5.10
CA LEU A 45 -7.69 -0.93 -4.59
C LEU A 45 -7.67 -0.19 -3.25
N GLY A 46 -6.79 -0.57 -2.33
CA GLY A 46 -6.61 0.09 -1.04
C GLY A 46 -6.19 1.56 -1.16
N LEU A 47 -5.19 1.85 -2.00
CA LEU A 47 -4.74 3.21 -2.30
C LEU A 47 -5.86 4.03 -2.96
N THR A 48 -6.57 3.44 -3.93
CA THR A 48 -7.68 4.09 -4.63
C THR A 48 -8.83 4.40 -3.68
N ALA A 49 -9.24 3.44 -2.85
CA ALA A 49 -10.28 3.62 -1.85
C ALA A 49 -9.89 4.69 -0.82
N THR A 50 -8.64 4.67 -0.34
CA THR A 50 -8.09 5.67 0.57
C THR A 50 -8.15 7.07 -0.08
N GLY A 51 -7.74 7.20 -1.34
CA GLY A 51 -7.79 8.45 -2.10
C GLY A 51 -9.22 8.98 -2.27
N ILE A 52 -10.17 8.12 -2.66
CA ILE A 52 -11.58 8.49 -2.81
C ILE A 52 -12.17 8.95 -1.47
N LEU A 53 -11.95 8.21 -0.39
CA LEU A 53 -12.46 8.56 0.94
C LEU A 53 -11.82 9.84 1.47
N LEU A 54 -10.54 10.07 1.17
CA LEU A 54 -9.84 11.31 1.49
C LEU A 54 -10.48 12.51 0.77
N LEU A 55 -10.82 12.37 -0.52
CA LEU A 55 -11.51 13.39 -1.30
C LEU A 55 -12.93 13.65 -0.80
N ARG A 56 -13.64 12.61 -0.37
CA ARG A 56 -14.99 12.69 0.21
C ARG A 56 -15.00 13.18 1.66
N ARG A 57 -13.83 13.40 2.27
CA ARG A 57 -13.66 13.71 3.71
C ARG A 57 -14.33 12.70 4.64
N ASP A 58 -14.42 11.45 4.21
CA ASP A 58 -15.08 10.38 4.97
C ASP A 58 -14.15 9.91 6.11
N PRO A 59 -14.65 9.76 7.36
CA PRO A 59 -13.86 9.26 8.49
C PRO A 59 -13.32 7.83 8.28
N ARG A 60 -13.95 7.02 7.42
CA ARG A 60 -13.52 5.65 7.09
C ARG A 60 -12.17 5.60 6.37
N ARG A 61 -11.65 6.74 5.89
CA ARG A 61 -10.30 6.85 5.31
C ARG A 61 -9.20 6.35 6.25
N CYS A 62 -9.43 6.37 7.57
CA CYS A 62 -8.48 5.84 8.54
C CYS A 62 -8.26 4.34 8.39
N LEU A 63 -9.36 3.59 8.19
CA LEU A 63 -9.33 2.13 8.12
C LEU A 63 -8.68 1.65 6.83
N THR A 64 -9.05 2.26 5.71
CA THR A 64 -8.47 1.96 4.39
C THR A 64 -6.99 2.32 4.36
N ALA A 65 -6.60 3.50 4.86
CA ALA A 65 -5.19 3.88 4.93
C ALA A 65 -4.36 2.93 5.83
N ALA A 66 -4.89 2.51 6.99
CA ALA A 66 -4.19 1.57 7.87
C ALA A 66 -4.02 0.19 7.21
N ALA A 67 -5.07 -0.33 6.57
CA ALA A 67 -5.01 -1.61 5.86
C ALA A 67 -4.02 -1.55 4.69
N THR A 68 -4.04 -0.49 3.89
CA THR A 68 -3.10 -0.30 2.77
C THR A 68 -1.66 -0.16 3.25
N ALA A 69 -1.42 0.52 4.38
CA ALA A 69 -0.07 0.60 4.95
C ALA A 69 0.47 -0.78 5.36
N ALA A 70 -0.38 -1.63 5.95
CA ALA A 70 0.01 -2.97 6.34
C ALA A 70 0.29 -3.86 5.12
N LEU A 71 -0.52 -3.76 4.07
CA LEU A 71 -0.31 -4.50 2.82
C LEU A 71 1.04 -4.14 2.19
N LEU A 72 1.35 -2.85 2.03
CA LEU A 72 2.61 -2.39 1.43
C LEU A 72 3.86 -2.85 2.18
N VAL A 73 3.77 -3.03 3.50
CA VAL A 73 4.89 -3.60 4.29
C VAL A 73 5.03 -5.10 4.06
N VAL A 74 3.91 -5.81 3.95
CA VAL A 74 3.89 -7.25 3.66
C VAL A 74 4.42 -7.51 2.25
N ASP A 75 4.04 -6.68 1.29
CA ASP A 75 4.50 -6.73 -0.10
C ASP A 75 6.02 -6.56 -0.18
N ALA A 76 6.56 -5.47 0.39
CA ALA A 76 8.01 -5.23 0.46
C ALA A 76 8.79 -6.38 1.11
N TRP A 77 8.24 -6.96 2.17
CA TRP A 77 8.84 -8.13 2.81
C TRP A 77 8.82 -9.36 1.91
N PHE A 78 7.70 -9.59 1.22
CA PHE A 78 7.51 -10.75 0.36
C PHE A 78 8.38 -10.68 -0.89
N ASP A 79 8.48 -9.51 -1.52
CA ASP A 79 9.33 -9.29 -2.70
C ASP A 79 10.80 -9.52 -2.40
N VAL A 80 11.30 -9.03 -1.26
CA VAL A 80 12.68 -9.29 -0.83
C VAL A 80 12.91 -10.78 -0.60
N LEU A 81 11.97 -11.50 0.04
CA LEU A 81 12.10 -12.94 0.30
C LEU A 81 11.97 -13.82 -0.94
N THR A 82 11.18 -13.40 -1.93
CA THR A 82 10.95 -14.18 -3.16
C THR A 82 11.95 -13.84 -4.27
N SER A 83 12.71 -12.76 -4.12
CA SER A 83 13.74 -12.35 -5.07
C SER A 83 14.92 -13.33 -5.14
N LEU A 84 15.43 -13.53 -6.35
CA LEU A 84 16.68 -14.25 -6.59
C LEU A 84 17.89 -13.37 -6.22
N PRO A 85 19.01 -13.97 -5.75
CA PRO A 85 20.23 -13.22 -5.51
C PRO A 85 20.72 -12.46 -6.75
N GLY A 86 21.26 -11.26 -6.56
CA GLY A 86 21.83 -10.45 -7.64
C GLY A 86 20.92 -9.26 -8.01
N THR A 87 20.63 -9.10 -9.31
CA THR A 87 19.89 -7.94 -9.84
C THR A 87 18.43 -7.90 -9.40
N GLU A 88 17.80 -9.06 -9.22
CA GLU A 88 16.41 -9.18 -8.75
C GLU A 88 16.30 -8.67 -7.31
N LEU A 89 17.14 -9.18 -6.40
CA LEU A 89 17.21 -8.68 -5.01
C LEU A 89 17.53 -7.18 -4.94
N ALA A 90 18.46 -6.68 -5.75
CA ALA A 90 18.78 -5.26 -5.79
C ALA A 90 17.56 -4.41 -6.23
N THR A 91 16.77 -4.92 -7.19
CA THR A 91 15.55 -4.26 -7.67
C THR A 91 14.45 -4.31 -6.61
N ALA A 92 14.23 -5.46 -5.97
CA ALA A 92 13.27 -5.61 -4.87
C ALA A 92 13.61 -4.67 -3.70
N LEU A 93 14.88 -4.58 -3.30
CA LEU A 93 15.32 -3.64 -2.26
C LEU A 93 15.13 -2.18 -2.69
N ALA A 94 15.42 -1.84 -3.94
CA ALA A 94 15.22 -0.50 -4.46
C ALA A 94 13.73 -0.10 -4.49
N MET A 95 12.84 -1.03 -4.84
CA MET A 95 11.38 -0.84 -4.82
C MET A 95 10.84 -0.73 -3.39
N ALA A 96 11.25 -1.64 -2.50
CA ALA A 96 10.88 -1.62 -1.09
C ALA A 96 11.22 -0.28 -0.43
N VAL A 97 12.45 0.20 -0.62
CA VAL A 97 12.93 1.45 0.00
C VAL A 97 12.43 2.69 -0.75
N GLY A 98 12.29 2.62 -2.07
CA GLY A 98 11.97 3.76 -2.93
C GLY A 98 10.46 4.02 -3.12
N ALA A 99 9.63 2.99 -3.00
CA ALA A 99 8.20 3.06 -3.31
C ALA A 99 7.32 2.52 -2.19
N GLU A 100 7.44 1.23 -1.84
CA GLU A 100 6.50 0.55 -0.94
C GLU A 100 6.54 1.11 0.48
N LEU A 101 7.72 1.16 1.11
CA LEU A 101 7.85 1.71 2.48
C LEU A 101 7.48 3.20 2.54
N PRO A 102 7.90 4.08 1.61
CA PRO A 102 7.41 5.45 1.55
C PRO A 102 5.89 5.56 1.47
N LEU A 103 5.24 4.78 0.60
CA LEU A 103 3.78 4.76 0.49
C LEU A 103 3.13 4.21 1.77
N ALA A 104 3.70 3.18 2.38
CA ALA A 104 3.23 2.61 3.64
C ALA A 104 3.29 3.67 4.76
N THR A 105 4.39 4.43 4.85
CA THR A 105 4.52 5.50 5.84
C THR A 105 3.49 6.61 5.62
N LEU A 106 3.24 7.00 4.37
CA LEU A 106 2.23 8.00 4.03
C LEU A 106 0.83 7.54 4.45
N CYS A 107 0.47 6.30 4.13
CA CYS A 107 -0.78 5.68 4.52
C CYS A 107 -0.92 5.57 6.05
N ALA A 108 0.13 5.16 6.76
CA ALA A 108 0.15 5.11 8.22
C ALA A 108 -0.02 6.50 8.85
N VAL A 109 0.67 7.52 8.33
CA VAL A 109 0.51 8.91 8.79
C VAL A 109 -0.92 9.41 8.54
N LEU A 110 -1.51 9.09 7.39
CA LEU A 110 -2.90 9.45 7.09
C LEU A 110 -3.88 8.76 8.04
N ALA A 111 -3.66 7.49 8.37
CA ALA A 111 -4.45 6.76 9.36
C ALA A 111 -4.34 7.41 10.74
N VAL A 112 -3.12 7.63 11.24
CA VAL A 112 -2.86 8.25 12.55
C VAL A 112 -3.47 9.65 12.67
N ARG A 113 -3.38 10.47 11.61
CA ARG A 113 -3.99 11.81 11.59
C ARG A 113 -5.51 11.79 11.50
N SER A 114 -6.10 10.67 11.08
CA SER A 114 -7.55 10.51 10.91
C SER A 114 -8.22 9.87 12.13
N LEU A 115 -7.44 9.36 13.08
CA LEU A 115 -7.94 8.91 14.37
C LEU A 115 -8.68 10.06 15.06
N PRO A 116 -9.96 9.91 15.38
CA PRO A 116 -10.71 10.94 16.09
C PRO A 116 -10.04 11.23 17.44
N ARG A 117 -9.71 12.50 17.72
CA ARG A 117 -9.40 12.98 19.07
C ARG A 117 -10.67 12.98 19.93
N GLN A 118 -11.34 11.84 20.11
CA GLN A 118 -12.65 11.77 20.75
C GLN A 118 -12.63 11.40 22.25
N GLY A 119 -11.46 11.21 22.87
CA GLY A 119 -11.38 10.76 24.27
C GLY A 119 -11.43 11.82 25.38
N LEU A 120 -11.15 13.10 25.10
CA LEU A 120 -10.86 14.08 26.18
C LEU A 120 -11.89 15.21 26.35
N ARG A 121 -12.92 15.31 25.51
CA ARG A 121 -13.93 16.39 25.61
C ARG A 121 -15.29 15.96 26.18
N HIS A 122 -15.60 14.66 26.26
CA HIS A 122 -16.89 14.20 26.80
C HIS A 122 -16.91 13.96 28.31
N ARG A 123 -15.80 14.21 29.02
CA ARG A 123 -15.71 14.04 30.48
C ARG A 123 -15.41 15.36 31.20
N ALA A 124 -16.02 16.46 30.76
CA ALA A 124 -16.28 17.56 31.69
C ALA A 124 -17.58 17.19 32.43
N PRO A 125 -17.53 16.74 33.70
CA PRO A 125 -18.74 16.60 34.48
C PRO A 125 -19.40 17.98 34.55
N SER A 126 -20.65 18.07 34.08
CA SER A 126 -21.53 19.18 34.43
C SER A 126 -21.68 19.13 35.95
N LEU A 127 -20.95 20.00 36.65
CA LEU A 127 -21.09 20.16 38.08
C LEU A 127 -22.53 20.62 38.39
N PRO A 128 -23.14 20.09 39.47
CA PRO A 128 -24.53 20.34 39.82
C PRO A 128 -24.79 21.78 40.26
#